data_AF-A0A3B1DAX7-F1
#
_entry.id   AF-A0A3B1DAX7-F1
#
_cell.length_a   1.000
_cell.length_b   1.000
_cell.length_c   1.000
_cell.angle_alpha   90.00
_cell.angle_beta   90.00
_cell.angle_gamma   90.00
#
_symmetry.space_group_name_H-M   'P 1'
#
loop_
_entity.id
_entity.type
_entity.pdbx_description
1 polymer ?
#
loop_
_entity_poly.entity_id
_entity_poly.type
_entity_poly.pdbx_seq_one_letter_code
_entity_poly.pdbx_strand_id
1 'polypeptide(L)'
;MAPKGERVTGFPIAPQLPKPSQPQRSPFMRPRPSPPKAEGGKLTSLLRLLEIAWQYDEVVWDFSNPHPQYSMSSPENLFITKDSVKDAISSQSHITNGLQEILVGYSGSIKNRKNTTNRFTPLLLTSSNSGLLKGAQFGHVNFINSSSTQRIPVVVENPNRFYLKDEFSHVIAAHIQATNEKKLNVVFVADIDMVSNWFFQRRSSGNSSLKLDNVAFVLNALDVLAGEESFLKLRSRRAKLRKLDRVEAQTIKYTNELFEAKEAADKEAKKERELAQARFDEEKKKIEENKTLNIQERFSQLQTLAETIRRKMKIADDEIQRKKEAEIKDAKMHREQQVRATEDRIRYLAILLPPIPALLLGIIVLFLRVSDERKNIATDRMARK
;
A
#
# COMPACT_ATOMS: atom_id res chain seq x y z
N MET A 1 -34.37 -9.67 17.50
CA MET A 1 -33.12 -10.04 16.80
C MET A 1 -32.19 -8.83 16.83
N ALA A 2 -31.21 -8.81 17.74
CA ALA A 2 -30.21 -7.73 17.80
C ALA A 2 -29.24 -7.84 16.61
N PRO A 3 -28.83 -6.73 15.98
CA PRO A 3 -27.87 -6.79 14.89
C PRO A 3 -26.53 -7.31 15.41
N LYS A 4 -25.92 -8.24 14.67
CA LYS A 4 -24.57 -8.75 14.90
C LYS A 4 -23.63 -7.56 15.11
N GLY A 5 -23.01 -7.50 16.28
CA GLY A 5 -22.07 -6.44 16.64
C GLY A 5 -20.87 -6.42 15.69
N GLU A 6 -20.83 -5.43 14.81
CA GLU A 6 -19.56 -4.93 14.28
C GLU A 6 -18.73 -4.48 15.48
N ARG A 7 -17.69 -5.24 15.81
CA ARG A 7 -16.61 -4.69 16.63
C ARG A 7 -15.99 -3.59 15.77
N VAL A 8 -16.35 -2.35 16.06
CA VAL A 8 -15.66 -1.19 15.49
C VAL A 8 -14.20 -1.31 15.91
N THR A 9 -13.34 -1.74 15.00
CA THR A 9 -11.89 -1.74 15.18
C THR A 9 -11.39 -0.39 14.69
N GLY A 10 -10.80 0.41 15.58
CA GLY A 10 -10.22 1.71 15.24
C GLY A 10 -8.86 1.88 15.88
N PHE A 11 -8.09 2.85 15.41
CA PHE A 11 -6.74 3.14 15.90
C PHE A 11 -6.81 4.00 17.17
N PRO A 12 -6.50 3.46 18.36
CA PRO A 12 -6.68 4.17 19.63
C PRO A 12 -5.50 5.10 19.98
N ILE A 13 -4.40 5.00 19.24
CA ILE A 13 -3.14 5.75 19.51
C ILE A 13 -2.74 6.61 18.30
N ALA A 14 -3.71 6.96 17.44
CA ALA A 14 -3.41 7.78 16.27
C ALA A 14 -2.86 9.17 16.68
N PRO A 15 -1.89 9.74 15.92
CA PRO A 15 -1.28 11.02 16.26
C PRO A 15 -2.27 12.18 16.41
N GLN A 16 -3.43 12.12 15.77
CA GLN A 16 -4.48 13.15 15.87
C GLN A 16 -5.34 13.09 17.14
N LEU A 17 -5.35 11.96 17.87
CA LEU A 17 -6.21 11.79 19.04
C LEU A 17 -5.66 12.49 20.27
N PRO A 18 -6.49 12.98 21.21
CA PRO A 18 -5.98 13.49 22.49
C PRO A 18 -5.24 12.39 23.26
N LYS A 19 -4.44 12.77 24.25
CA LYS A 19 -3.82 11.80 25.16
C LYS A 19 -4.91 10.93 25.78
N PRO A 20 -4.74 9.59 25.85
CA PRO A 20 -5.74 8.73 26.49
C PRO A 20 -6.03 9.23 27.91
N SER A 21 -7.31 9.50 28.19
CA SER A 21 -7.78 9.84 29.53
C SER A 21 -7.62 8.63 30.43
N GLN A 22 -7.01 8.80 31.60
CA GLN A 22 -6.89 7.69 32.55
C GLN A 22 -8.26 7.32 33.12
N PRO A 23 -8.46 6.03 33.47
CA PRO A 23 -9.66 5.63 34.17
C PRO A 23 -9.86 6.48 35.43
N GLN A 24 -11.06 7.05 35.61
CA GLN A 24 -11.43 7.61 36.92
C GLN A 24 -11.30 6.50 37.95
N ARG A 25 -10.22 6.55 38.73
CA ARG A 25 -9.98 5.66 39.87
C ARG A 25 -10.39 6.40 41.14
N SER A 26 -10.66 5.64 42.20
CA SER A 26 -11.00 6.18 43.51
C SER A 26 -10.07 7.34 43.90
N PRO A 27 -10.60 8.39 44.58
CA PRO A 27 -9.85 9.60 44.96
C PRO A 27 -8.52 9.35 45.72
N PHE A 28 -8.35 8.14 46.27
CA PHE A 28 -7.22 7.71 47.09
C PHE A 28 -6.05 7.09 46.31
N MET A 29 -6.17 6.84 45.00
CA MET A 29 -5.03 6.39 44.19
C MET A 29 -4.30 7.57 43.56
N ARG A 30 -2.97 7.60 43.72
CA ARG A 30 -2.11 8.55 42.99
C ARG A 30 -2.36 8.41 41.49
N PRO A 31 -2.65 9.51 40.76
CA PRO A 31 -2.81 9.45 39.31
C PRO A 31 -1.50 8.94 38.70
N ARG A 32 -1.57 7.92 37.85
CA ARG A 32 -0.40 7.53 37.06
C ARG A 32 -0.17 8.64 36.03
N PRO A 33 1.08 8.94 35.65
CA PRO A 33 1.32 9.86 34.54
C PRO A 33 0.69 9.30 33.26
N SER A 34 -0.01 10.13 32.49
CA SER A 34 -0.46 9.75 31.15
C SER A 34 0.74 9.40 30.27
N PRO A 35 0.59 8.49 29.30
CA PRO A 35 1.65 8.21 28.34
C PRO A 35 2.19 9.51 27.72
N PRO A 36 3.52 9.64 27.58
CA PRO A 36 4.09 10.82 26.94
C PRO A 36 3.60 10.91 25.50
N LYS A 37 3.24 12.13 25.08
CA LYS A 37 2.89 12.43 23.70
C LYS A 37 3.62 13.69 23.28
N ALA A 38 4.62 13.53 22.42
CA ALA A 38 5.45 14.63 21.97
C ALA A 38 4.62 15.65 21.19
N GLU A 39 4.47 16.85 21.76
CA GLU A 39 3.81 18.01 21.13
C GLU A 39 2.45 17.67 20.52
N GLY A 40 1.64 16.93 21.27
CA GLY A 40 0.30 16.54 20.81
C GLY A 40 0.28 15.53 19.66
N GLY A 41 1.40 14.89 19.34
CA GLY A 41 1.56 13.94 18.22
C GLY A 41 2.25 14.55 17.00
N LYS A 42 2.62 15.84 17.05
CA LYS A 42 3.14 16.56 15.88
C LYS A 42 4.66 16.49 15.71
N LEU A 43 5.41 16.13 16.76
CA LEU A 43 6.88 16.03 16.74
C LEU A 43 7.58 17.30 16.20
N THR A 44 6.97 18.48 16.30
CA THR A 44 7.40 19.74 15.67
C THR A 44 8.85 20.11 15.99
N SER A 45 9.29 20.02 17.26
CA SER A 45 10.68 20.34 17.63
C SER A 45 11.68 19.36 17.02
N LEU A 46 11.35 18.06 17.00
CA LEU A 46 12.20 17.04 16.37
C LEU A 46 12.28 17.25 14.86
N LEU A 47 11.14 17.45 14.19
CA LEU A 47 11.09 17.70 12.75
C LEU A 47 11.83 18.99 12.36
N ARG A 48 11.81 20.02 13.23
CA ARG A 48 12.58 21.26 13.02
C ARG A 48 14.08 21.01 13.16
N LEU A 49 14.51 20.23 14.14
CA LEU A 49 15.91 19.87 14.34
C LEU A 49 16.47 19.05 13.17
N LEU A 50 15.68 18.10 12.67
CA LEU A 50 16.05 17.24 11.54
C LEU A 50 15.89 17.93 10.17
N GLU A 51 15.26 19.11 10.14
CA GLU A 51 14.97 19.87 8.92
C GLU A 51 14.11 19.10 7.90
N ILE A 52 13.21 18.24 8.40
CA ILE A 52 12.26 17.44 7.60
C ILE A 52 10.81 17.88 7.85
N ALA A 53 9.92 17.47 6.96
CA ALA A 53 8.48 17.61 7.09
C ALA A 53 7.83 16.23 7.14
N TRP A 54 6.96 16.04 8.11
CA TRP A 54 6.07 14.89 8.25
C TRP A 54 4.71 15.42 8.67
N GLN A 55 3.65 14.96 8.01
CA GLN A 55 2.27 15.34 8.36
C GLN A 55 1.66 14.21 9.19
N TYR A 56 1.17 14.55 10.37
CA TYR A 56 0.72 13.59 11.37
C TYR A 56 -0.68 13.03 11.10
N ASP A 57 -1.43 13.65 10.19
CA ASP A 57 -2.79 13.29 9.78
C ASP A 57 -2.86 12.81 8.31
N GLU A 58 -1.72 12.41 7.76
CA GLU A 58 -1.61 11.83 6.42
C GLU A 58 -1.15 10.37 6.51
N VAL A 59 -1.84 9.50 5.77
CA VAL A 59 -1.49 8.08 5.60
C VAL A 59 -1.19 7.82 4.14
N VAL A 60 -0.11 7.11 3.87
CA VAL A 60 0.30 6.70 2.53
C VAL A 60 -0.45 5.44 2.12
N TRP A 61 -0.86 5.38 0.86
CA TRP A 61 -1.38 4.17 0.23
C TRP A 61 -0.60 3.90 -1.05
N ASP A 62 -0.55 2.62 -1.44
CA ASP A 62 0.11 2.15 -2.66
C ASP A 62 -0.64 0.90 -3.16
N PHE A 63 -1.04 0.91 -4.43
CA PHE A 63 -1.69 -0.26 -5.01
C PHE A 63 -0.71 -1.35 -5.47
N SER A 64 0.59 -1.07 -5.49
CA SER A 64 1.61 -2.06 -5.82
C SER A 64 1.64 -3.18 -4.79
N ASN A 65 1.27 -4.38 -5.23
CA ASN A 65 1.30 -5.59 -4.42
C ASN A 65 1.84 -6.76 -5.26
N PRO A 66 3.05 -7.27 -4.96
CA PRO A 66 3.66 -8.37 -5.69
C PRO A 66 3.07 -9.75 -5.30
N HIS A 67 2.15 -9.79 -4.33
CA HIS A 67 1.59 -11.02 -3.75
C HIS A 67 0.08 -11.13 -4.01
N PRO A 68 -0.34 -11.87 -5.04
CA PRO A 68 -1.77 -12.06 -5.36
C PRO A 68 -2.60 -12.63 -4.20
N GLN A 69 -2.00 -13.47 -3.35
CA GLN A 69 -2.65 -14.04 -2.16
C GLN A 69 -3.02 -12.99 -1.11
N TYR A 70 -2.41 -11.81 -1.15
CA TYR A 70 -2.76 -10.67 -0.31
C TYR A 70 -3.53 -9.59 -1.09
N SER A 71 -4.18 -9.93 -2.19
CA SER A 71 -4.97 -8.99 -3.00
C SER A 71 -6.15 -8.32 -2.27
N MET A 72 -6.58 -8.91 -1.14
CA MET A 72 -7.60 -8.35 -0.26
C MET A 72 -7.02 -7.42 0.83
N SER A 73 -5.69 -7.26 0.89
CA SER A 73 -5.08 -6.32 1.82
C SER A 73 -5.47 -4.90 1.47
N SER A 74 -5.65 -4.07 2.50
CA SER A 74 -5.90 -2.65 2.30
C SER A 74 -4.71 -1.99 1.59
N PRO A 75 -4.92 -1.02 0.68
CA PRO A 75 -3.85 -0.30 -0.02
C PRO A 75 -2.89 0.46 0.89
N GLU A 76 -3.24 0.69 2.15
CA GLU A 76 -2.39 1.27 3.19
C GLU A 76 -1.34 0.28 3.74
N ASN A 77 -1.42 -1.01 3.36
CA ASN A 77 -0.35 -1.98 3.58
C ASN A 77 0.57 -1.99 2.35
N LEU A 78 1.69 -1.28 2.46
CA LEU A 78 2.59 -1.00 1.36
C LEU A 78 3.65 -2.09 1.24
N PHE A 79 3.70 -2.75 0.08
CA PHE A 79 4.75 -3.70 -0.27
C PHE A 79 5.84 -2.96 -1.04
N ILE A 80 6.84 -2.46 -0.33
CA ILE A 80 7.98 -1.77 -0.94
C ILE A 80 8.93 -2.84 -1.45
N THR A 81 9.03 -2.97 -2.78
CA THR A 81 9.97 -3.88 -3.43
C THR A 81 11.08 -3.11 -4.12
N LYS A 82 12.23 -3.74 -4.30
CA LYS A 82 13.35 -3.16 -5.06
C LYS A 82 12.97 -2.73 -6.49
N ASP A 83 11.99 -3.39 -7.09
CA ASP A 83 11.60 -3.20 -8.48
C ASP A 83 10.38 -2.25 -8.65
N SER A 84 9.81 -1.72 -7.55
CA SER A 84 8.63 -0.84 -7.58
C SER A 84 8.89 0.48 -8.32
N VAL A 85 10.00 1.13 -8.00
CA VAL A 85 10.56 2.30 -8.70
C VAL A 85 12.08 2.25 -8.60
N LYS A 86 12.79 3.04 -9.41
CA LYS A 86 14.24 3.17 -9.30
C LYS A 86 14.62 3.61 -7.88
N ASP A 87 15.51 2.85 -7.25
CA ASP A 87 15.98 3.06 -5.88
C ASP A 87 14.85 3.08 -4.81
N ALA A 88 13.71 2.41 -5.07
CA ALA A 88 12.62 2.24 -4.09
C ALA A 88 13.13 1.70 -2.75
N ILE A 89 14.04 0.73 -2.80
CA ILE A 89 14.91 0.35 -1.69
C ILE A 89 16.31 0.80 -2.09
N SER A 90 16.87 1.76 -1.36
CA SER A 90 18.13 2.39 -1.75
C SER A 90 19.26 1.37 -1.86
N SER A 91 19.86 1.28 -3.04
CA SER A 91 21.01 0.39 -3.30
C SER A 91 22.33 0.97 -2.81
N GLN A 92 22.36 2.29 -2.58
CA GLN A 92 23.55 3.04 -2.20
C GLN A 92 23.77 3.08 -0.68
N SER A 93 22.72 2.94 0.12
CA SER A 93 22.82 2.94 1.58
C SER A 93 23.21 1.57 2.13
N HIS A 94 24.17 1.53 3.06
CA HIS A 94 24.53 0.31 3.79
C HIS A 94 23.37 -0.27 4.62
N ILE A 95 22.36 0.55 4.94
CA ILE A 95 21.17 0.13 5.69
C ILE A 95 20.27 -0.76 4.83
N THR A 96 20.06 -0.39 3.57
CA THR A 96 19.07 -1.01 2.68
C THR A 96 19.67 -1.87 1.57
N ASN A 97 20.99 -1.81 1.36
CA ASN A 97 21.64 -2.58 0.32
C ASN A 97 21.43 -4.10 0.51
N GLY A 98 20.95 -4.75 -0.55
CA GLY A 98 20.67 -6.19 -0.57
C GLY A 98 19.27 -6.58 -0.09
N LEU A 99 18.52 -5.68 0.56
CA LEU A 99 17.13 -5.93 0.93
C LEU A 99 16.25 -6.02 -0.33
N GLN A 100 15.25 -6.89 -0.31
CA GLN A 100 14.40 -7.18 -1.47
C GLN A 100 12.99 -6.61 -1.32
N GLU A 101 12.41 -6.78 -0.14
CA GLU A 101 11.00 -6.46 0.09
C GLU A 101 10.76 -6.09 1.56
N ILE A 102 10.07 -4.97 1.78
CA ILE A 102 9.69 -4.46 3.10
C ILE A 102 8.19 -4.19 3.08
N LEU A 103 7.50 -4.62 4.14
CA LEU A 103 6.08 -4.35 4.34
C LEU A 103 5.91 -3.28 5.41
N VAL A 104 5.26 -2.18 5.08
CA VAL A 104 4.89 -1.14 6.06
C VAL A 104 3.38 -0.95 6.04
N GLY A 105 2.79 -0.64 7.19
CA GLY A 105 1.34 -0.54 7.33
C GLY A 105 0.95 0.84 7.85
N TYR A 106 -0.04 1.48 7.22
CA TYR A 106 -0.57 2.77 7.66
C TYR A 106 0.51 3.84 7.89
N SER A 107 1.57 3.79 7.08
CA SER A 107 2.75 4.64 7.23
C SER A 107 2.45 6.08 6.82
N GLY A 108 3.16 7.03 7.44
CA GLY A 108 3.23 8.40 6.94
C GLY A 108 4.26 8.57 5.80
N SER A 109 4.34 9.79 5.25
CA SER A 109 5.39 10.19 4.31
C SER A 109 6.25 11.31 4.89
N ILE A 110 7.56 11.23 4.68
CA ILE A 110 8.51 12.29 5.02
C ILE A 110 9.02 13.01 3.79
N LYS A 111 9.28 14.31 3.94
CA LYS A 111 9.82 15.17 2.88
C LYS A 111 10.96 16.01 3.43
N ASN A 112 11.96 16.24 2.60
CA ASN A 112 13.01 17.19 2.93
C ASN A 112 12.47 18.64 2.86
N ARG A 113 12.92 19.54 3.74
CA ARG A 113 12.56 20.97 3.63
C ARG A 113 13.42 21.67 2.59
N LYS A 114 12.89 22.71 1.94
CA LYS A 114 13.57 23.42 0.83
C LYS A 114 14.93 24.04 1.21
N ASN A 115 15.14 24.40 2.48
CA ASN A 115 16.35 25.08 2.96
C ASN A 115 17.07 24.24 4.03
N THR A 116 17.21 22.93 3.79
CA THR A 116 17.95 22.05 4.69
C THR A 116 19.47 22.19 4.49
N THR A 117 20.20 22.11 5.60
CA THR A 117 21.66 21.94 5.64
C THR A 117 22.05 20.48 5.84
N ASN A 118 21.10 19.62 6.21
CA ASN A 118 21.31 18.19 6.41
C ASN A 118 21.22 17.42 5.08
N ARG A 119 22.09 16.42 4.92
CA ARG A 119 21.97 15.43 3.85
C ARG A 119 20.75 14.55 4.13
N PHE A 120 19.81 14.53 3.19
CA PHE A 120 18.62 13.68 3.21
C PHE A 120 18.77 12.57 2.18
N THR A 121 18.95 11.33 2.63
CA THR A 121 19.07 10.16 1.78
C THR A 121 17.82 9.27 1.95
N PRO A 122 16.91 9.24 0.96
CA PRO A 122 15.77 8.32 0.98
C PRO A 122 16.26 6.87 1.08
N LEU A 123 15.63 6.09 1.96
CA LEU A 123 15.92 4.66 2.15
C LEU A 123 14.82 3.80 1.53
N LEU A 124 13.57 4.18 1.75
CA LEU A 124 12.37 3.46 1.31
C LEU A 124 11.42 4.44 0.62
N LEU A 125 11.03 4.13 -0.62
CA LEU A 125 10.03 4.86 -1.39
C LEU A 125 8.90 3.93 -1.83
N THR A 126 7.69 4.48 -1.92
CA THR A 126 6.55 3.81 -2.55
C THR A 126 6.73 3.68 -4.06
N SER A 127 5.85 2.91 -4.69
CA SER A 127 5.78 2.81 -6.14
C SER A 127 5.32 4.13 -6.78
N SER A 128 5.20 4.16 -8.10
CA SER A 128 4.59 5.28 -8.82
C SER A 128 3.06 5.28 -8.78
N ASN A 129 2.44 4.25 -8.20
CA ASN A 129 0.98 4.09 -8.08
C ASN A 129 0.53 4.27 -6.64
N SER A 130 1.04 5.32 -6.01
CA SER A 130 0.79 5.69 -4.62
C SER A 130 0.12 7.06 -4.51
N GLY A 131 -0.30 7.38 -3.29
CA GLY A 131 -0.76 8.72 -2.93
C GLY A 131 -0.95 8.86 -1.43
N LEU A 132 -1.63 9.95 -1.04
CA LEU A 132 -1.90 10.28 0.37
C LEU A 132 -3.41 10.32 0.65
N LEU A 133 -3.79 9.78 1.80
CA LEU A 133 -5.10 9.96 2.42
C LEU A 133 -4.94 10.95 3.58
N LYS A 134 -5.73 12.03 3.57
CA LYS A 134 -5.61 13.10 4.57
C LYS A 134 -6.85 13.18 5.46
N GLY A 135 -6.65 13.30 6.77
CA GLY A 135 -7.70 13.58 7.75
C GLY A 135 -8.96 12.73 7.53
N ALA A 136 -10.09 13.39 7.23
CA ALA A 136 -11.40 12.76 7.04
C ALA A 136 -11.47 11.76 5.87
N GLN A 137 -10.55 11.85 4.90
CA GLN A 137 -10.46 10.91 3.79
C GLN A 137 -9.97 9.54 4.28
N PHE A 138 -9.02 9.52 5.23
CA PHE A 138 -8.56 8.29 5.86
C PHE A 138 -9.60 7.76 6.84
N GLY A 139 -10.06 8.61 7.75
CA GLY A 139 -10.94 8.18 8.82
C GLY A 139 -11.45 9.32 9.68
N HIS A 140 -12.37 8.99 10.58
CA HIS A 140 -12.96 9.94 11.52
C HIS A 140 -12.80 9.44 12.95
N VAL A 141 -12.84 10.37 13.90
CA VAL A 141 -12.81 10.02 15.31
C VAL A 141 -14.18 9.48 15.71
N ASN A 142 -14.19 8.26 16.24
CA ASN A 142 -15.34 7.64 16.88
C ASN A 142 -14.99 7.31 18.35
N PHE A 143 -15.98 6.96 19.15
CA PHE A 143 -15.79 6.62 20.56
C PHE A 143 -16.30 5.22 20.84
N ILE A 144 -15.39 4.32 21.22
CA ILE A 144 -15.72 2.94 21.61
C ILE A 144 -15.84 2.85 23.13
N ASN A 145 -16.82 2.10 23.60
CA ASN A 145 -16.98 1.78 25.02
C ASN A 145 -15.95 0.72 25.44
N SER A 146 -14.97 1.12 26.26
CA SER A 146 -13.97 0.20 26.83
C SER A 146 -14.42 -0.39 28.17
N SER A 147 -15.43 0.21 28.81
CA SER A 147 -16.14 -0.24 30.02
C SER A 147 -17.45 0.57 30.16
N SER A 148 -18.27 0.30 31.18
CA SER A 148 -19.58 0.95 31.40
C SER A 148 -19.54 2.48 31.55
N THR A 149 -18.36 3.07 31.78
CA THR A 149 -18.18 4.50 32.07
C THR A 149 -17.11 5.19 31.21
N GLN A 150 -16.36 4.46 30.37
CA GLN A 150 -15.26 5.05 29.59
C GLN A 150 -15.42 4.86 28.10
N ARG A 151 -15.54 6.01 27.43
CA ARG A 151 -15.49 6.14 25.97
C ARG A 151 -14.07 6.49 25.56
N ILE A 152 -13.43 5.61 24.80
CA ILE A 152 -12.09 5.82 24.27
C ILE A 152 -12.22 6.35 22.84
N PRO A 153 -11.62 7.51 22.51
CA PRO A 153 -11.58 7.97 21.14
C PRO A 153 -10.68 7.04 20.32
N VAL A 154 -11.15 6.66 19.14
CA VAL A 154 -10.42 5.87 18.16
C VAL A 154 -10.60 6.48 16.78
N VAL A 155 -9.61 6.34 15.91
CA VAL A 155 -9.80 6.66 14.50
C VAL A 155 -10.40 5.44 13.82
N VAL A 156 -11.61 5.58 13.31
CA VAL A 156 -12.26 4.56 12.48
C VAL A 156 -12.01 4.90 11.04
N GLU A 157 -11.52 3.92 10.31
CA GLU A 157 -11.35 3.98 8.87
C GLU A 157 -12.66 4.40 8.17
N ASN A 158 -12.55 5.32 7.22
CA ASN A 158 -13.65 5.62 6.34
C ASN A 158 -13.74 4.48 5.30
N PRO A 159 -14.83 3.69 5.20
CA PRO A 159 -14.91 2.62 4.21
C PRO A 159 -14.96 3.14 2.76
N ASN A 160 -15.40 4.39 2.57
CA ASN A 160 -15.63 4.99 1.26
C ASN A 160 -14.49 5.96 0.88
N ARG A 161 -13.25 5.47 0.95
CA ARG A 161 -12.06 6.25 0.55
C ARG A 161 -11.95 6.31 -0.96
N PHE A 162 -11.36 7.40 -1.43
CA PHE A 162 -10.96 7.58 -2.82
C PHE A 162 -9.43 7.58 -2.87
N TYR A 163 -8.85 6.77 -3.74
CA TYR A 163 -7.41 6.67 -3.90
C TYR A 163 -6.97 7.43 -5.15
N LEU A 164 -6.68 8.71 -4.95
CA LEU A 164 -6.28 9.62 -6.03
C LEU A 164 -4.76 9.68 -6.12
N LYS A 165 -4.20 9.02 -7.12
CA LYS A 165 -2.76 8.96 -7.38
C LYS A 165 -2.17 10.36 -7.47
N ASP A 166 -1.00 10.55 -6.89
CA ASP A 166 -0.20 11.75 -7.10
C ASP A 166 1.03 11.48 -7.99
N GLU A 167 1.76 12.52 -8.34
CA GLU A 167 2.90 12.43 -9.27
C GLU A 167 4.19 11.95 -8.58
N PHE A 168 4.18 11.69 -7.27
CA PHE A 168 5.39 11.52 -6.48
C PHE A 168 5.43 10.17 -5.76
N SER A 169 6.60 9.52 -5.79
CA SER A 169 6.85 8.42 -4.85
C SER A 169 7.12 8.99 -3.46
N HIS A 170 6.41 8.45 -2.46
CA HIS A 170 6.49 8.90 -1.08
C HIS A 170 7.66 8.24 -0.36
N VAL A 171 8.48 9.06 0.30
CA VAL A 171 9.56 8.56 1.15
C VAL A 171 8.97 8.13 2.49
N ILE A 172 9.17 6.87 2.86
CA ILE A 172 8.71 6.26 4.12
C ILE A 172 9.79 6.32 5.19
N ALA A 173 11.05 6.08 4.77
CA ALA A 173 12.20 6.15 5.65
C ALA A 173 13.35 6.88 4.96
N ALA A 174 14.13 7.62 5.75
CA ALA A 174 15.30 8.35 5.27
C ALA A 174 16.41 8.36 6.30
N HIS A 175 17.64 8.39 5.80
CA HIS A 175 18.85 8.63 6.58
C HIS A 175 19.19 10.12 6.50
N ILE A 176 19.25 10.76 7.65
CA ILE A 176 19.46 12.19 7.82
C ILE A 176 20.78 12.39 8.54
N GLN A 177 21.71 13.05 7.87
CA GLN A 177 23.06 13.30 8.39
C GLN A 177 23.35 14.79 8.30
N ALA A 178 23.93 15.37 9.36
CA ALA A 178 24.42 16.73 9.27
C ALA A 178 25.65 16.80 8.37
N THR A 179 25.73 17.88 7.59
CA THR A 179 26.87 18.16 6.69
C THR A 179 27.93 19.03 7.38
N ASN A 180 27.60 19.60 8.54
CA ASN A 180 28.44 20.52 9.32
C ASN A 180 29.05 19.80 10.55
N GLU A 181 29.79 20.52 11.40
CA GLU A 181 30.41 20.01 12.66
C GLU A 181 29.43 19.37 13.66
N LYS A 182 28.12 19.50 13.45
CA LYS A 182 27.10 18.82 14.26
C LYS A 182 27.14 17.32 13.97
N LYS A 183 27.33 16.49 15.00
CA LYS A 183 27.23 15.02 14.91
C LYS A 183 25.77 14.55 14.87
N LEU A 184 24.98 14.97 13.87
CA LEU A 184 23.63 14.45 13.65
C LEU A 184 23.70 13.23 12.73
N ASN A 185 23.25 12.08 13.22
CA ASN A 185 23.12 10.84 12.46
C ASN A 185 21.81 10.15 12.86
N VAL A 186 20.80 10.22 12.01
CA VAL A 186 19.43 9.79 12.35
C VAL A 186 18.81 9.01 11.20
N VAL A 187 18.24 7.85 11.50
CA VAL A 187 17.34 7.14 10.58
C VAL A 187 15.91 7.41 11.04
N PHE A 188 15.15 8.14 10.23
CA PHE A 188 13.74 8.42 10.49
C PHE A 188 12.87 7.46 9.70
N VAL A 189 11.88 6.85 10.36
CA VAL A 189 10.94 5.89 9.78
C VAL A 189 9.51 6.32 10.17
N ALA A 190 8.63 6.47 9.19
CA ALA A 190 7.25 6.92 9.39
C ALA A 190 6.26 5.79 9.72
N ASP A 191 6.76 4.64 10.20
CA ASP A 191 5.99 3.48 10.63
C ASP A 191 6.69 2.82 11.83
N ILE A 192 5.96 2.69 12.95
CA ILE A 192 6.46 2.04 14.17
C ILE A 192 6.26 0.52 14.13
N ASP A 193 5.32 0.02 13.34
CA ASP A 193 4.99 -1.41 13.32
C ASP A 193 6.07 -2.24 12.61
N MET A 194 7.03 -1.59 11.94
CA MET A 194 8.23 -2.22 11.35
C MET A 194 9.06 -3.03 12.37
N VAL A 195 8.99 -2.68 13.65
CA VAL A 195 9.67 -3.39 14.76
C VAL A 195 8.74 -4.30 15.56
N SER A 196 7.52 -4.56 15.08
CA SER A 196 6.55 -5.38 15.79
C SER A 196 6.99 -6.85 15.89
N ASN A 197 6.58 -7.50 16.99
CA ASN A 197 6.84 -8.92 17.25
C ASN A 197 6.38 -9.84 16.11
N TRP A 198 5.35 -9.42 15.36
CA TRP A 198 4.81 -10.18 14.24
C TRP A 198 5.88 -10.44 13.16
N PHE A 199 6.69 -9.43 12.81
CA PHE A 199 7.76 -9.58 11.83
C PHE A 199 8.86 -10.54 12.32
N PHE A 200 9.20 -10.49 13.60
CA PHE A 200 10.18 -11.41 14.20
C PHE A 200 9.67 -12.85 14.21
N GLN A 201 8.42 -13.07 14.64
CA GLN A 201 7.78 -14.39 14.63
C GLN A 201 7.65 -14.95 13.21
N ARG A 202 7.33 -14.10 12.23
CA ARG A 202 7.22 -14.53 10.83
C ARG A 202 8.57 -14.95 10.26
N ARG A 203 9.64 -14.24 10.62
CA ARG A 203 11.02 -14.58 10.25
C ARG A 203 11.48 -15.88 10.90
N SER A 204 11.20 -16.10 12.19
CA SER A 204 11.61 -17.31 12.91
C SER A 204 10.87 -18.57 12.45
N SER A 205 9.64 -18.41 11.95
CA SER A 205 8.81 -19.53 11.49
C SER A 205 9.38 -20.25 10.26
N GLY A 206 10.26 -19.62 9.47
CA GLY A 206 11.04 -20.23 8.37
C GLY A 206 10.25 -20.73 7.14
N ASN A 207 8.98 -21.09 7.30
CA ASN A 207 8.09 -21.71 6.31
C ASN A 207 7.09 -20.71 5.72
N SER A 208 7.58 -19.52 5.37
CA SER A 208 6.77 -18.43 4.83
C SER A 208 7.13 -18.22 3.37
N SER A 209 6.14 -18.30 2.48
CA SER A 209 6.26 -17.82 1.08
C SER A 209 6.57 -16.32 1.01
N LEU A 210 6.24 -15.58 2.07
CA LEU A 210 6.49 -14.15 2.21
C LEU A 210 7.79 -13.92 3.01
N LYS A 211 8.87 -13.54 2.32
CA LYS A 211 10.16 -13.23 2.93
C LYS A 211 10.34 -11.72 3.03
N LEU A 212 10.11 -11.17 4.22
CA LEU A 212 10.19 -9.74 4.48
C LEU A 212 11.51 -9.37 5.16
N ASP A 213 12.03 -8.20 4.78
CA ASP A 213 13.32 -7.69 5.24
C ASP A 213 13.20 -6.62 6.33
N ASN A 214 12.01 -6.38 6.89
CA ASN A 214 11.77 -5.44 8.00
C ASN A 214 12.78 -5.58 9.16
N VAL A 215 12.96 -6.80 9.66
CA VAL A 215 13.92 -7.06 10.75
C VAL A 215 15.36 -6.77 10.32
N ALA A 216 15.72 -7.11 9.08
CA ALA A 216 17.06 -6.82 8.57
C ALA A 216 17.29 -5.32 8.40
N PHE A 217 16.30 -4.57 7.92
CA PHE A 217 16.34 -3.12 7.83
C PHE A 217 16.63 -2.47 9.19
N VAL A 218 15.88 -2.88 10.23
CA VAL A 218 16.04 -2.33 11.58
C VAL A 218 17.43 -2.64 12.16
N LEU A 219 17.89 -3.89 12.04
CA LEU A 219 19.21 -4.28 12.52
C LEU A 219 20.32 -3.55 11.77
N ASN A 220 20.20 -3.42 10.44
CA ASN A 220 21.17 -2.67 9.64
C ASN A 220 21.18 -1.17 10.03
N ALA A 221 20.02 -0.58 10.30
CA ALA A 221 19.92 0.80 10.75
C ALA A 221 20.61 0.99 12.12
N LEU A 222 20.42 0.05 13.05
CA LEU A 222 21.08 0.07 14.35
C LEU A 222 22.60 -0.04 14.22
N ASP A 223 23.09 -1.00 13.41
CA ASP A 223 24.51 -1.23 13.17
C ASP A 223 25.17 0.05 12.57
N VAL A 224 24.55 0.68 11.56
CA VAL A 224 25.05 1.94 10.96
C VAL A 224 25.02 3.09 11.96
N LEU A 225 23.97 3.22 12.77
CA LEU A 225 23.88 4.27 13.79
C LEU A 225 24.89 4.09 14.93
N ALA A 226 25.25 2.84 15.24
CA ALA A 226 26.30 2.49 16.19
C ALA A 226 27.73 2.64 15.62
N GLY A 227 27.85 2.85 14.31
CA GLY A 227 29.14 2.93 13.60
C GLY A 227 29.78 1.58 13.28
N GLU A 228 29.03 0.49 13.38
CA GLU A 228 29.51 -0.88 13.12
C GLU A 228 29.15 -1.34 11.69
N GLU A 229 29.93 -0.90 10.70
CA GLU A 229 29.64 -1.21 9.28
C GLU A 229 30.33 -2.48 8.75
N SER A 230 31.22 -3.08 9.53
CA SER A 230 32.12 -4.16 9.10
C SER A 230 31.40 -5.37 8.51
N PHE A 231 30.29 -5.80 9.12
CA PHE A 231 29.56 -7.01 8.70
C PHE A 231 28.37 -6.72 7.77
N LEU A 232 28.00 -5.45 7.55
CA LEU A 232 26.88 -5.08 6.67
C LEU A 232 27.15 -5.50 5.22
N LYS A 233 28.39 -5.32 4.75
CA LYS A 233 28.83 -5.72 3.40
C LYS A 233 28.74 -7.23 3.15
N LEU A 234 28.82 -8.04 4.20
CA LEU A 234 28.66 -9.49 4.11
C LEU A 234 27.17 -9.87 4.15
N ARG A 235 26.38 -9.22 5.01
CA ARG A 235 24.94 -9.46 5.12
C ARG A 235 24.16 -9.07 3.85
N SER A 236 24.64 -8.09 3.10
CA SER A 236 24.04 -7.69 1.81
C SER A 236 24.25 -8.72 0.69
N ARG A 237 25.17 -9.68 0.83
CA ARG A 237 25.39 -10.79 -0.11
C ARG A 237 24.32 -11.86 0.07
N ARG A 238 23.09 -11.58 -0.34
CA ARG A 238 21.99 -12.56 -0.37
C ARG A 238 21.69 -12.98 -1.81
N ALA A 239 21.22 -14.22 -1.98
CA ALA A 239 20.64 -14.65 -3.23
C ALA A 239 19.47 -13.72 -3.59
N LYS A 240 19.57 -13.04 -4.74
CA LYS A 240 18.47 -12.29 -5.32
C LYS A 240 17.33 -13.27 -5.62
N LEU A 241 16.10 -12.88 -5.29
CA LEU A 241 14.93 -13.67 -5.68
C LEU A 241 14.88 -13.72 -7.21
N ARG A 242 15.07 -14.91 -7.78
CA ARG A 242 14.93 -15.13 -9.23
C ARG A 242 13.47 -15.33 -9.54
N LYS A 243 12.92 -14.39 -10.31
CA LYS A 243 11.54 -14.41 -10.75
C LYS A 243 11.51 -14.57 -12.27
N LEU A 244 10.33 -14.84 -12.81
CA LEU A 244 10.15 -14.93 -14.25
C LEU A 244 10.07 -13.52 -14.83
N ASP A 245 11.23 -12.88 -15.07
CA ASP A 245 11.34 -11.46 -15.44
C ASP A 245 10.37 -11.06 -16.58
N ARG A 246 10.19 -11.93 -17.58
CA ARG A 246 9.26 -11.69 -18.69
C ARG A 246 7.80 -11.73 -18.27
N VAL A 247 7.42 -12.66 -17.40
CA VAL A 247 6.06 -12.75 -16.84
C VAL A 247 5.78 -11.53 -15.98
N GLU A 248 6.75 -11.13 -15.16
CA GLU A 248 6.62 -9.94 -14.31
C GLU A 248 6.48 -8.68 -15.15
N ALA A 249 7.34 -8.46 -16.16
CA ALA A 249 7.27 -7.30 -17.02
C ALA A 249 5.89 -7.16 -17.71
N GLN A 250 5.28 -8.29 -18.09
CA GLN A 250 3.95 -8.30 -18.69
C GLN A 250 2.85 -8.12 -17.64
N THR A 251 3.00 -8.71 -16.45
CA THR A 251 2.08 -8.54 -15.32
C THR A 251 2.04 -7.10 -14.85
N ILE A 252 3.19 -6.41 -14.82
CA ILE A 252 3.31 -5.00 -14.43
C ILE A 252 2.44 -4.10 -15.33
N LYS A 253 2.39 -4.39 -16.64
CA LYS A 253 1.53 -3.63 -17.56
C LYS A 253 0.06 -3.77 -17.19
N TYR A 254 -0.42 -5.00 -17.02
CA TYR A 254 -1.81 -5.26 -16.64
C TYR A 254 -2.16 -4.74 -15.24
N THR A 255 -1.20 -4.72 -14.31
CA THR A 255 -1.42 -4.07 -13.01
C THR A 255 -1.53 -2.56 -13.13
N ASN A 256 -0.73 -1.91 -13.98
CA ASN A 256 -0.84 -0.47 -14.23
C ASN A 256 -2.17 -0.12 -14.88
N GLU A 257 -2.62 -0.89 -15.88
CA GLU A 257 -3.95 -0.73 -16.49
C GLU A 257 -5.08 -0.86 -15.44
N LEU A 258 -4.97 -1.85 -14.53
CA LEU A 258 -5.91 -1.98 -13.41
C LEU A 258 -5.87 -0.75 -12.48
N PHE A 259 -4.71 -0.18 -12.22
CA PHE A 259 -4.59 1.00 -11.36
C PHE A 259 -5.19 2.23 -12.01
N GLU A 260 -4.97 2.44 -13.32
CA GLU A 260 -5.60 3.53 -14.07
C GLU A 260 -7.13 3.40 -14.08
N ALA A 261 -7.66 2.18 -14.27
CA ALA A 261 -9.09 1.92 -14.18
C ALA A 261 -9.66 2.22 -12.78
N LYS A 262 -8.96 1.82 -11.72
CA LYS A 262 -9.35 2.15 -10.33
C LYS A 262 -9.36 3.65 -10.09
N GLU A 263 -8.34 4.35 -10.56
CA GLU A 263 -8.22 5.80 -10.39
C GLU A 263 -9.34 6.54 -11.15
N ALA A 264 -9.67 6.10 -12.36
CA ALA A 264 -10.79 6.62 -13.12
C ALA A 264 -12.12 6.43 -12.37
N ALA A 265 -12.37 5.22 -11.87
CA ALA A 265 -13.57 4.91 -11.08
C ALA A 265 -13.65 5.72 -9.78
N ASP A 266 -12.53 5.92 -9.07
CA ASP A 266 -12.49 6.77 -7.87
C ASP A 266 -12.71 8.25 -8.21
N LYS A 267 -12.17 8.75 -9.34
CA LYS A 267 -12.39 10.12 -9.82
C LYS A 267 -13.85 10.35 -10.21
N GLU A 268 -14.45 9.41 -10.92
CA GLU A 268 -15.86 9.47 -11.34
C GLU A 268 -16.77 9.44 -10.10
N ALA A 269 -16.58 8.46 -9.22
CA ALA A 269 -17.34 8.35 -7.98
C ALA A 269 -17.20 9.61 -7.09
N LYS A 270 -16.01 10.21 -7.03
CA LYS A 270 -15.81 11.47 -6.30
C LYS A 270 -16.59 12.62 -6.94
N LYS A 271 -16.56 12.77 -8.27
CA LYS A 271 -17.32 13.80 -8.99
C LYS A 271 -18.83 13.63 -8.79
N GLU A 272 -19.33 12.40 -8.92
CA GLU A 272 -20.74 12.10 -8.69
C GLU A 272 -21.16 12.46 -7.27
N ARG A 273 -20.32 12.16 -6.28
CA ARG A 273 -20.55 12.49 -4.88
C ARG A 273 -20.58 13.99 -4.62
N GLU A 274 -19.64 14.73 -5.20
CA GLU A 274 -19.61 16.20 -5.10
C GLU A 274 -20.84 16.85 -5.75
N LEU A 275 -21.26 16.35 -6.92
CA LEU A 275 -22.48 16.80 -7.59
C LEU A 275 -23.75 16.47 -6.78
N ALA A 276 -23.81 15.27 -6.21
CA ALA A 276 -24.92 14.87 -5.34
C ALA A 276 -24.99 15.80 -4.12
N GLN A 277 -23.86 16.01 -3.42
CA GLN A 277 -23.77 16.89 -2.26
C GLN A 277 -24.22 18.32 -2.59
N ALA A 278 -23.75 18.88 -3.72
CA ALA A 278 -24.13 20.21 -4.16
C ALA A 278 -25.65 20.36 -4.38
N ARG A 279 -26.29 19.37 -5.04
CA ARG A 279 -27.76 19.36 -5.25
C ARG A 279 -28.52 19.38 -3.92
N PHE A 280 -28.07 18.61 -2.93
CA PHE A 280 -28.72 18.59 -1.61
C PHE A 280 -28.46 19.86 -0.80
N ASP A 281 -27.26 20.45 -0.90
CA ASP A 281 -26.96 21.73 -0.26
C ASP A 281 -27.81 22.87 -0.84
N GLU A 282 -28.12 22.84 -2.14
CA GLU A 282 -29.08 23.75 -2.77
C GLU A 282 -30.51 23.54 -2.27
N GLU A 283 -30.98 22.27 -2.16
CA GLU A 283 -32.30 21.96 -1.59
C GLU A 283 -32.42 22.47 -0.15
N LYS A 284 -31.35 22.32 0.65
CA LYS A 284 -31.30 22.83 2.02
C LYS A 284 -31.41 24.36 2.08
N LYS A 285 -30.66 25.08 1.25
CA LYS A 285 -30.68 26.56 1.19
C LYS A 285 -32.05 27.11 0.82
N LYS A 286 -32.71 26.52 -0.20
CA LYS A 286 -34.08 26.91 -0.62
C LYS A 286 -35.09 26.88 0.52
N ILE A 287 -34.86 26.02 1.51
CA ILE A 287 -35.76 25.82 2.64
C ILE A 287 -35.37 26.68 3.84
N GLU A 288 -34.07 26.88 4.09
CA GLU A 288 -33.59 27.85 5.09
C GLU A 288 -34.02 29.29 4.75
N GLU A 289 -34.10 29.64 3.47
CA GLU A 289 -34.49 30.97 2.99
C GLU A 289 -36.02 31.19 2.91
N ASN A 290 -36.83 30.15 3.13
CA ASN A 290 -38.29 30.27 3.03
C ASN A 290 -38.90 30.92 4.29
N LYS A 291 -39.20 32.22 4.19
CA LYS A 291 -39.74 33.07 5.29
C LYS A 291 -41.23 32.88 5.59
N THR A 292 -41.95 32.04 4.85
CA THR A 292 -43.42 31.91 4.95
C THR A 292 -43.91 31.00 6.09
N LEU A 293 -43.02 30.22 6.73
CA LEU A 293 -43.34 29.20 7.74
C LEU A 293 -43.24 29.75 9.19
N ASN A 294 -43.97 29.19 10.16
CA ASN A 294 -43.82 29.51 11.59
C ASN A 294 -42.50 28.92 12.16
N ILE A 295 -41.88 29.52 13.18
CA ILE A 295 -40.54 29.14 13.69
C ILE A 295 -40.49 27.67 14.18
N GLN A 296 -41.54 27.20 14.85
CA GLN A 296 -41.63 25.80 15.33
C GLN A 296 -41.88 24.80 14.20
N GLU A 297 -42.72 25.15 13.22
CA GLU A 297 -42.98 24.30 12.05
C GLU A 297 -41.76 24.21 11.14
N ARG A 298 -41.00 25.31 10.97
CA ARG A 298 -39.69 25.30 10.30
C ARG A 298 -38.74 24.32 10.96
N PHE A 299 -38.66 24.33 12.28
CA PHE A 299 -37.75 23.44 13.00
C PHE A 299 -38.11 21.96 12.84
N SER A 300 -39.39 21.61 12.98
CA SER A 300 -39.89 20.25 12.75
C SER A 300 -39.64 19.79 11.30
N GLN A 301 -40.00 20.62 10.32
CA GLN A 301 -39.81 20.30 8.90
C GLN A 301 -38.32 20.17 8.54
N LEU A 302 -37.46 21.05 9.08
CA LEU A 302 -36.01 20.97 8.89
C LEU A 302 -35.44 19.68 9.47
N GLN A 303 -35.93 19.17 10.61
CA GLN A 303 -35.48 17.89 11.15
C GLN A 303 -35.91 16.70 10.28
N THR A 304 -37.20 16.60 9.93
CA THR A 304 -37.70 15.51 9.07
C THR A 304 -37.06 15.51 7.69
N LEU A 305 -36.80 16.70 7.17
CA LEU A 305 -36.12 16.87 5.90
C LEU A 305 -34.64 16.52 6.02
N ALA A 306 -33.95 16.95 7.08
CA ALA A 306 -32.56 16.58 7.31
C ALA A 306 -32.38 15.06 7.39
N GLU A 307 -33.31 14.34 8.03
CA GLU A 307 -33.33 12.87 8.02
C GLU A 307 -33.58 12.29 6.63
N THR A 308 -34.52 12.86 5.88
CA THR A 308 -34.81 12.44 4.49
C THR A 308 -33.61 12.66 3.57
N ILE A 309 -32.97 13.82 3.65
CA ILE A 309 -31.75 14.16 2.91
C ILE A 309 -30.63 13.22 3.30
N ARG A 310 -30.40 12.97 4.61
CA ARG A 310 -29.39 12.00 5.07
C ARG A 310 -29.64 10.61 4.51
N ARG A 311 -30.90 10.14 4.48
CA ARG A 311 -31.26 8.85 3.90
C ARG A 311 -31.00 8.82 2.39
N LYS A 312 -31.41 9.87 1.66
CA LYS A 312 -31.15 9.99 0.21
C LYS A 312 -29.65 10.03 -0.08
N MET A 313 -28.88 10.80 0.68
CA MET A 313 -27.42 10.86 0.61
C MET A 313 -26.79 9.51 0.83
N LYS A 314 -27.25 8.77 1.85
CA LYS A 314 -26.75 7.43 2.11
C LYS A 314 -27.01 6.48 0.93
N ILE A 315 -28.22 6.50 0.37
CA ILE A 315 -28.58 5.66 -0.79
C ILE A 315 -27.74 6.03 -2.01
N ALA A 316 -27.54 7.33 -2.26
CA ALA A 316 -26.70 7.82 -3.36
C ALA A 316 -25.24 7.39 -3.17
N ASP A 317 -24.67 7.58 -1.98
CA ASP A 317 -23.32 7.12 -1.63
C ASP A 317 -23.19 5.60 -1.80
N ASP A 318 -24.18 4.80 -1.36
CA ASP A 318 -24.21 3.34 -1.51
C ASP A 318 -24.34 2.90 -2.97
N GLU A 319 -25.04 3.66 -3.82
CA GLU A 319 -25.14 3.39 -5.26
C GLU A 319 -23.81 3.69 -5.98
N ILE A 320 -23.23 4.85 -5.71
CA ILE A 320 -21.92 5.27 -6.23
C ILE A 320 -20.86 4.23 -5.86
N GLN A 321 -20.85 3.79 -4.59
CA GLN A 321 -19.90 2.80 -4.11
C GLN A 321 -20.09 1.45 -4.80
N ARG A 322 -21.34 0.99 -5.02
CA ARG A 322 -21.61 -0.26 -5.74
C ARG A 322 -21.18 -0.20 -7.20
N LYS A 323 -21.43 0.91 -7.90
CA LYS A 323 -20.98 1.12 -9.28
C LYS A 323 -19.46 1.05 -9.37
N LYS A 324 -18.77 1.80 -8.48
CA LYS A 324 -17.32 1.77 -8.36
C LYS A 324 -16.77 0.37 -8.11
N GLU A 325 -17.34 -0.36 -7.16
CA GLU A 325 -16.90 -1.72 -6.84
C GLU A 325 -17.13 -2.69 -8.00
N ALA A 326 -18.23 -2.54 -8.75
CA ALA A 326 -18.50 -3.33 -9.94
C ALA A 326 -17.46 -3.08 -11.04
N GLU A 327 -17.15 -1.82 -11.34
CA GLU A 327 -16.12 -1.46 -12.33
C GLU A 327 -14.73 -1.98 -11.93
N ILE A 328 -14.36 -1.83 -10.66
CA ILE A 328 -13.09 -2.35 -10.15
C ILE A 328 -13.06 -3.88 -10.24
N LYS A 329 -14.18 -4.55 -9.99
CA LYS A 329 -14.28 -6.01 -10.09
C LYS A 329 -14.13 -6.47 -11.55
N ASP A 330 -14.77 -5.79 -12.49
CA ASP A 330 -14.68 -6.09 -13.92
C ASP A 330 -13.25 -5.88 -14.43
N ALA A 331 -12.59 -4.78 -14.04
CA ALA A 331 -11.19 -4.53 -14.35
C ALA A 331 -10.27 -5.61 -13.76
N LYS A 332 -10.53 -6.08 -12.53
CA LYS A 332 -9.78 -7.20 -11.92
C LYS A 332 -9.95 -8.50 -12.70
N MET A 333 -11.18 -8.83 -13.13
CA MET A 333 -11.45 -10.03 -13.92
C MET A 333 -10.72 -9.99 -15.26
N HIS A 334 -10.78 -8.85 -15.96
CA HIS A 334 -10.07 -8.66 -17.23
C HIS A 334 -8.56 -8.85 -17.07
N ARG A 335 -7.97 -8.24 -16.03
CA ARG A 335 -6.54 -8.43 -15.69
C ARG A 335 -6.20 -9.91 -15.44
N GLU A 336 -7.02 -10.63 -14.68
CA GLU A 336 -6.77 -12.05 -14.39
C GLU A 336 -6.79 -12.91 -15.66
N GLN A 337 -7.70 -12.63 -16.59
CA GLN A 337 -7.74 -13.32 -17.88
C GLN A 337 -6.46 -13.05 -18.69
N GLN A 338 -5.98 -11.80 -18.75
CA GLN A 338 -4.75 -11.43 -19.44
C GLN A 338 -3.50 -12.10 -18.84
N VAL A 339 -3.41 -12.14 -17.50
CA VAL A 339 -2.31 -12.81 -16.79
C VAL A 339 -2.33 -14.30 -17.08
N ARG A 340 -3.48 -14.97 -16.96
CA ARG A 340 -3.62 -16.41 -17.25
C ARG A 340 -3.25 -16.74 -18.69
N ALA A 341 -3.75 -15.96 -19.67
CA ALA A 341 -3.41 -16.17 -21.08
C ALA A 341 -1.89 -16.05 -21.33
N THR A 342 -1.21 -15.15 -20.61
CA THR A 342 0.24 -14.98 -20.69
C THR A 342 0.98 -16.17 -20.09
N GLU A 343 0.58 -16.60 -18.89
CA GLU A 343 1.15 -17.77 -18.23
C GLU A 343 0.96 -19.04 -19.07
N ASP A 344 -0.24 -19.26 -19.59
CA ASP A 344 -0.57 -20.45 -20.38
C ASP A 344 0.28 -20.52 -21.65
N ARG A 345 0.45 -19.40 -22.37
CA ARG A 345 1.35 -19.33 -23.53
C ARG A 345 2.78 -19.75 -23.18
N ILE A 346 3.30 -19.28 -22.05
CA ILE A 346 4.65 -19.62 -21.60
C ILE A 346 4.74 -21.08 -21.17
N ARG A 347 3.71 -21.62 -20.50
CA ARG A 347 3.62 -23.04 -20.16
C ARG A 347 3.61 -23.91 -21.41
N TYR A 348 2.83 -23.56 -22.43
CA TYR A 348 2.82 -24.31 -23.70
C TYR A 348 4.19 -24.29 -24.38
N LEU A 349 4.86 -23.14 -24.44
CA LEU A 349 6.21 -23.04 -24.99
C LEU A 349 7.21 -23.88 -24.18
N ALA A 350 7.12 -23.87 -22.85
CA ALA A 350 8.01 -24.63 -21.97
C ALA A 350 7.81 -26.16 -22.10
N ILE A 351 6.62 -26.61 -22.50
CA ILE A 351 6.33 -28.04 -22.72
C ILE A 351 6.70 -28.46 -24.16
N LEU A 352 6.39 -27.63 -25.15
CA LEU A 352 6.55 -27.98 -26.57
C LEU A 352 7.98 -27.81 -27.10
N LEU A 353 8.78 -26.89 -26.53
CA LEU A 353 10.12 -26.58 -27.03
C LEU A 353 11.22 -27.58 -26.66
N PRO A 354 11.26 -28.16 -25.43
CA PRO A 354 12.28 -29.14 -25.05
C PRO A 354 12.40 -30.40 -25.93
N PRO A 355 11.32 -31.02 -26.47
CA PRO A 355 11.46 -32.19 -27.34
C PRO A 355 11.95 -31.86 -28.75
N ILE A 356 11.89 -30.61 -29.20
CA ILE A 356 12.21 -30.22 -30.58
C ILE A 356 13.65 -30.58 -30.97
N PRO A 357 14.71 -30.30 -30.18
CA PRO A 357 16.07 -30.70 -30.53
C PRO A 357 16.24 -32.22 -30.70
N ALA A 358 15.57 -33.03 -29.86
CA ALA A 358 15.63 -34.48 -29.96
C ALA A 358 14.90 -35.00 -31.21
N LEU A 359 13.73 -34.44 -31.53
CA LEU A 359 13.00 -34.74 -32.76
C LEU A 359 13.78 -34.34 -34.01
N LEU A 360 14.41 -33.16 -34.02
CA LEU A 360 15.25 -32.69 -35.11
C LEU A 360 16.45 -33.61 -35.33
N LEU A 361 17.12 -34.04 -34.25
CA LEU A 361 18.23 -34.98 -34.34
C LEU A 361 17.77 -36.33 -34.92
N GLY A 362 16.60 -36.83 -34.48
CA GLY A 362 15.99 -38.03 -35.06
C GLY A 362 15.69 -37.90 -36.55
N ILE A 363 15.15 -36.75 -36.99
CA ILE A 363 14.89 -36.45 -38.41
C ILE A 363 16.19 -36.38 -39.21
N ILE A 364 17.23 -35.72 -38.68
CA ILE A 364 18.54 -35.62 -39.34
C ILE A 364 19.16 -37.01 -39.53
N VAL A 365 19.16 -37.85 -38.49
CA VAL A 365 19.69 -39.23 -38.56
C VAL A 365 18.92 -40.05 -39.60
N LEU A 366 17.60 -39.93 -39.64
CA LEU A 366 16.76 -40.63 -40.61
C LEU A 366 17.06 -40.17 -42.05
N PHE A 367 17.24 -38.87 -42.26
CA PHE A 367 17.60 -38.32 -43.57
C PHE A 367 18.98 -38.79 -44.04
N LEU A 368 19.98 -38.77 -43.15
CA LEU A 368 21.32 -39.28 -43.44
C LEU A 368 21.28 -40.76 -43.83
N ARG A 369 20.54 -41.58 -43.08
CA ARG A 369 20.36 -43.00 -43.38
C ARG A 369 19.73 -43.24 -44.75
N VAL A 370 18.60 -42.57 -45.05
CA VAL A 370 17.92 -42.73 -46.35
C VAL A 370 18.78 -42.24 -47.51
N SER A 371 19.58 -41.18 -47.32
CA SER A 371 20.49 -40.70 -48.36
C SER A 371 21.61 -41.68 -48.65
N ASP A 372 22.18 -42.32 -47.63
CA ASP A 372 23.26 -43.30 -47.82
C ASP A 372 22.75 -44.62 -48.40
N GLU A 373 21.53 -45.05 -48.03
CA GLU A 373 20.85 -46.18 -48.67
C GLU A 373 20.62 -45.94 -50.18
N ARG A 374 20.40 -44.70 -50.62
CA ARG A 374 20.24 -44.35 -52.05
C ARG A 374 21.54 -44.24 -52.83
N LYS A 375 22.68 -43.98 -52.18
CA LYS A 375 23.99 -43.88 -52.86
C LYS A 375 24.53 -45.23 -53.33
N ASN A 376 24.15 -46.32 -52.67
CA ASN A 376 24.62 -47.68 -52.97
C ASN A 376 23.70 -48.48 -53.91
N ILE A 377 22.70 -47.83 -54.54
CA ILE A 377 21.83 -48.49 -55.52
C ILE A 377 22.45 -48.33 -56.91
N ALA A 378 22.83 -49.45 -57.53
CA ALA A 378 23.26 -49.50 -58.93
C ALA A 378 22.17 -48.87 -59.83
N THR A 379 22.59 -48.05 -60.81
CA THR A 379 21.71 -47.26 -61.68
C THR A 379 20.65 -48.09 -62.42
N ASP A 380 20.87 -49.39 -62.59
CA ASP A 380 19.96 -50.33 -63.26
C ASP A 380 18.74 -50.76 -62.42
N ARG A 381 18.66 -50.39 -61.14
CA ARG A 381 17.53 -50.72 -60.25
C ARG A 381 16.72 -49.51 -59.77
N MET A 382 16.95 -48.32 -60.33
CA MET A 382 16.07 -47.19 -60.08
C MET A 382 14.76 -47.39 -60.86
N ALA A 383 13.65 -47.64 -60.15
CA ALA A 383 12.33 -47.59 -60.75
C ALA A 383 12.11 -46.20 -61.37
N ARG A 384 11.82 -46.16 -62.69
CA ARG A 384 11.39 -44.94 -63.38
C ARG A 384 10.12 -44.42 -62.70
N LYS A 385 10.14 -43.11 -62.42
CA LYS A 385 9.14 -42.27 -61.73
C LYS A 385 7.73 -42.83 -61.62
#